data_AF-A0A937TIJ8-F1
#
_entry.id   AF-A0A937TIJ8-F1
#
_cell.length_a   1.000
_cell.length_b   1.000
_cell.length_c   1.000
_cell.angle_alpha   90.00
_cell.angle_beta   90.00
_cell.angle_gamma   90.00
#
_symmetry.space_group_name_H-M   'P 1'
#
loop_
_entity.id
_entity.type
_entity.pdbx_description
1 polymer ?
#
loop_
_entity_poly.entity_id
_entity_poly.type
_entity_poly.pdbx_seq_one_letter_code
_entity_poly.pdbx_strand_id
1 'polypeptide(L)' 'MAPITLKNLQQTLPVNQFYRINRSTVINKKFLIEINRKEKSCLLKVDEKELSFCIPPRYVRGLDI' A
#
# COMPACT_ATOMS: atom_id res chain seq x y z
N MET A 1 4.79 -25.27 -8.31
CA MET A 1 4.23 -23.91 -8.20
C MET A 1 5.36 -22.91 -8.20
N ALA A 2 5.34 -21.91 -9.08
CA ALA A 2 6.32 -20.82 -9.02
C ALA A 2 6.06 -19.97 -7.75
N PRO A 3 7.12 -19.48 -7.07
CA PRO A 3 6.94 -18.64 -5.89
C PRO A 3 6.23 -17.33 -6.27
N ILE A 4 5.22 -16.96 -5.48
CA ILE A 4 4.51 -15.68 -5.65
C ILE A 4 5.45 -14.56 -5.21
N THR A 5 5.80 -13.68 -6.14
CA THR A 5 6.58 -12.46 -5.85
C THR A 5 5.64 -11.28 -5.72
N LEU A 6 6.06 -10.23 -4.99
CA LEU A 6 5.28 -8.97 -4.91
C LEU A 6 5.03 -8.33 -6.28
N LYS A 7 5.91 -8.58 -7.27
CA LYS A 7 5.72 -8.11 -8.64
C LYS A 7 4.53 -8.82 -9.29
N ASN A 8 4.47 -10.14 -9.17
CA ASN A 8 3.39 -10.94 -9.76
C ASN A 8 2.08 -10.76 -8.98
N LEU A 9 2.16 -10.58 -7.66
CA LEU A 9 1.01 -10.33 -6.80
C LEU A 9 0.21 -9.10 -7.26
N GLN A 10 0.89 -8.05 -7.70
CA GLN A 10 0.26 -6.84 -8.22
C GLN A 10 -0.51 -7.09 -9.54
N GLN A 11 -0.12 -8.10 -10.31
CA GLN A 11 -0.82 -8.48 -11.55
C GLN A 11 -2.06 -9.34 -11.27
N THR A 12 -2.09 -10.05 -10.14
CA THR A 12 -3.20 -10.94 -9.76
C THR A 12 -4.25 -10.23 -8.92
N LEU A 13 -3.85 -9.23 -8.12
CA LEU A 13 -4.75 -8.51 -7.24
C LEU A 13 -5.53 -7.40 -7.99
N PRO A 14 -6.78 -7.11 -7.58
CA PRO A 14 -7.56 -6.02 -8.16
C PRO A 14 -6.85 -4.67 -7.97
N VAL A 15 -6.41 -4.07 -9.08
CA VAL A 15 -5.60 -2.83 -9.10
C VAL A 15 -6.30 -1.64 -8.41
N ASN A 16 -7.63 -1.64 -8.44
CA ASN A 16 -8.43 -0.58 -7.81
C ASN A 16 -8.47 -0.70 -6.28
N GLN A 17 -8.24 -1.90 -5.74
CA GLN A 17 -8.31 -2.17 -4.30
C GLN A 17 -6.92 -2.29 -3.66
N PHE A 18 -5.92 -2.78 -4.39
CA PHE A 18 -4.59 -2.99 -3.86
C PHE A 18 -3.58 -2.03 -4.49
N TYR A 19 -2.70 -1.50 -3.66
CA TYR A 19 -1.65 -0.61 -4.11
C TYR A 19 -0.31 -0.94 -3.47
N ARG A 20 0.75 -0.88 -4.26
CA ARG A 20 2.11 -1.11 -3.79
C ARG A 20 2.73 0.18 -3.29
N ILE A 21 2.82 0.34 -1.96
CA ILE A 21 3.37 1.55 -1.33
C ILE A 21 4.90 1.60 -1.31
N ASN A 22 5.57 0.45 -1.35
CA ASN A 22 7.04 0.38 -1.40
C ASN A 22 7.53 -0.94 -2.02
N ARG A 23 8.85 -1.18 -2.02
CA ARG A 23 9.42 -2.39 -2.62
C ARG A 23 8.96 -3.69 -1.95
N SER A 24 8.59 -3.65 -0.67
CA SER A 24 8.30 -4.81 0.17
C SER A 24 6.85 -4.89 0.62
N THR A 25 6.02 -3.90 0.31
CA THR A 25 4.68 -3.77 0.90
C THR A 25 3.63 -3.42 -0.14
N VAL A 26 2.58 -4.22 -0.17
CA VAL A 26 1.33 -3.99 -0.89
C VAL A 26 0.22 -3.88 0.15
N ILE A 27 -0.62 -2.86 0.02
CA ILE A 27 -1.70 -2.56 0.95
C ILE A 27 -3.04 -2.67 0.24
N ASN A 28 -4.09 -2.96 1.00
CA ASN A 28 -5.46 -2.80 0.54
C ASN A 28 -5.93 -1.39 0.90
N LYS A 29 -6.31 -0.62 -0.11
CA LYS A 29 -6.79 0.77 0.02
C LYS A 29 -8.03 0.88 0.91
N LYS A 30 -8.83 -0.17 1.06
CA LYS A 30 -10.01 -0.19 1.94
C LYS A 30 -9.65 0.12 3.41
N PHE A 31 -8.46 -0.25 3.85
CA PHE A 31 -8.01 -0.05 5.23
C PHE A 31 -7.20 1.23 5.39
N LEU A 32 -6.96 1.98 4.31
CA LEU A 32 -6.18 3.20 4.34
C LEU A 32 -7.03 4.33 4.95
N ILE A 33 -6.57 4.90 6.05
CA ILE A 33 -7.21 6.07 6.68
C ILE A 33 -6.62 7.34 6.10
N GLU A 34 -5.29 7.45 6.15
CA GLU A 34 -4.61 8.71 5.89
C GLU A 34 -3.30 8.48 5.13
N ILE A 35 -2.97 9.45 4.27
CA ILE A 35 -1.65 9.56 3.66
C ILE A 35 -1.05 10.89 4.10
N ASN A 36 -0.04 10.85 4.96
CA ASN A 36 0.74 12.03 5.28
C ASN A 36 1.80 12.22 4.20
N ARG A 37 1.50 13.07 3.22
CA ARG A 37 2.43 13.37 2.10
C ARG A 37 3.69 14.12 2.54
N LYS A 38 3.64 14.87 3.66
CA LYS A 38 4.80 15.58 4.21
C LYS A 38 5.79 14.61 4.84
N GLU A 39 5.28 13.70 5.67
CA GLU A 39 6.07 12.65 6.33
C GLU A 39 6.35 11.45 5.45
N LYS A 40 5.70 11.38 4.27
CA LYS A 40 5.79 10.28 3.32
C LYS A 40 5.41 8.95 3.98
N SER A 41 4.30 8.95 4.70
CA SER A 41 3.77 7.80 5.43
C SER A 41 2.29 7.60 5.13
N CYS A 42 1.79 6.39 5.34
CA CYS A 42 0.37 6.08 5.36
C CYS A 42 0.00 5.41 6.66
N LEU A 43 -1.24 5.66 7.09
CA LEU A 43 -1.87 5.00 8.22
C LEU A 43 -2.96 4.05 7.73
N LEU A 44 -2.84 2.78 8.10
CA LEU A 44 -3.86 1.77 7.88
C LEU A 44 -4.52 1.42 9.20
N LYS A 45 -5.83 1.21 9.19
CA LYS A 45 -6.55 0.63 10.32
C LYS A 45 -7.19 -0.68 9.94
N VAL A 46 -6.77 -1.70 10.66
CA VAL A 46 -7.31 -3.05 10.54
C VAL A 46 -7.83 -3.41 11.91
N ASP A 47 -9.15 -3.54 12.01
CA ASP A 47 -9.87 -3.73 13.28
C ASP A 47 -9.52 -2.62 14.29
N GLU A 48 -8.90 -2.99 15.43
CA GLU A 48 -8.47 -2.06 16.49
C GLU A 48 -6.99 -1.68 16.40
N LYS A 49 -6.29 -2.07 15.32
CA LYS A 49 -4.86 -1.81 15.14
C LYS A 49 -4.61 -0.76 14.09
N GLU A 50 -3.73 0.17 14.43
CA GLU A 50 -3.20 1.15 13.50
C GLU A 50 -1.78 0.77 13.10
N LEU A 51 -1.54 0.75 11.79
CA LEU A 51 -0.26 0.40 11.20
C LEU A 51 0.23 1.57 10.34
N SER A 52 1.43 2.04 10.62
CA SER A 52 2.07 3.10 9.84
C SER A 52 3.17 2.53 8.94
N PHE A 53 3.18 2.95 7.68
CA PHE A 53 4.23 2.56 6.72
C PHE A 53 4.77 3.75 5.95
N CYS A 54 6.10 3.79 5.79
CA CYS A 54 6.75 4.75 4.91
C CYS A 54 6.50 4.43 3.43
N ILE A 55 6.27 5.49 2.66
CA ILE A 55 5.98 5.49 1.23
C ILE A 55 7.08 6.28 0.52
N PRO A 56 7.99 5.63 -0.22
CA PRO A 56 8.98 6.36 -1.02
C PRO A 56 8.31 7.31 -2.02
N PRO A 57 8.91 8.48 -2.34
CA PRO A 57 8.29 9.51 -3.19
C PRO A 57 7.72 9.00 -4.52
N ARG A 58 8.35 7.98 -5.11
CA ARG A 58 7.90 7.36 -6.37
C ARG A 58 6.54 6.66 -6.29
N TYR A 59 6.10 6.26 -5.10
CA TYR A 59 4.83 5.57 -4.87
C TYR A 59 3.74 6.48 -4.28
N VAL A 60 4.11 7.67 -3.76
CA VAL A 60 3.14 8.61 -3.18
C VAL A 60 2.18 9.16 -4.25
N ARG A 61 2.66 9.37 -5.48
CA ARG A 61 1.88 10.02 -6.55
C ARG A 61 0.71 9.19 -7.09
N GLY A 62 0.67 7.88 -6.86
CA GLY A 62 -0.43 7.02 -7.32
C GLY A 62 -1.44 6.65 -6.22
N LEU A 63 -1.26 7.23 -5.03
CA LEU A 63 -2.12 7.08 -3.88
C LEU A 63 -2.97 8.36 -3.76
N ASP A 64 -4.01 8.38 -4.58
CA ASP A 64 -5.16 9.26 -4.42
C ASP A 64 -6.27 8.45 -3.77
N ILE A 65 -6.87 9.01 -2.71
CA ILE A 65 -8.03 8.47 -1.98
C ILE A 65 -9.27 9.12 -2.56
#